data_AF-A0AAW4L752-F1
#
_entry.id   AF-A0AAW4L752-F1
#
_cell.length_a   1.000
_cell.length_b   1.000
_cell.length_c   1.000
_cell.angle_alpha   90.00
_cell.angle_beta   90.00
_cell.angle_gamma   90.00
#
_symmetry.space_group_name_H-M   'P 1'
#
loop_
_entity.id
_entity.type
_entity.pdbx_description
1 polymer ?
#
loop_
_entity_poly.entity_id
_entity_poly.type
_entity_poly.pdbx_seq_one_letter_code
_entity_poly.pdbx_strand_id
1 'polypeptide(L)'
;MNKPMGTILVEVGIISSLTLERALERQKGTGKKLGTVLEEMGVVTEEEVADALSRQLSMQMVKKIRGHQFAPELFTLVPPEIAVENTVFPLRVKDGVLALAVSDPYCIDVVDNLSRKTGLKVIAVLSTGKEIRAAIQEYYLHGAETPASQLRILVVEDSSVVANVVKAVLEREGFEVLQASDGLEGLKLAISSKPTVILCDSVMPRMDGFALKRALAAQTETAKIPVILLTSKASPEEEQKALSSGFFDFIAKPVNAVRIVSRIRRAIEISSPSL
;
A
#
# COMPACT_ATOMS: atom_id res chain seq x y z
N MET A 1 -21.61 31.42 -15.61
CA MET A 1 -22.01 30.25 -14.80
C MET A 1 -21.69 29.01 -15.61
N ASN A 2 -20.98 28.03 -15.05
CA ASN A 2 -20.78 26.74 -15.72
C ASN A 2 -22.14 26.04 -15.84
N LYS A 3 -22.46 25.53 -17.04
CA LYS A 3 -23.72 24.81 -17.27
C LYS A 3 -23.76 23.56 -16.38
N PRO A 4 -24.89 23.22 -15.74
CA PRO A 4 -25.00 21.98 -14.97
C PRO A 4 -24.74 20.74 -15.84
N MET A 5 -24.08 19.72 -15.28
CA MET A 5 -23.81 18.45 -15.97
C MET A 5 -25.06 17.85 -16.63
N GLY A 6 -26.22 17.92 -15.96
CA GLY A 6 -27.48 17.41 -16.51
C GLY A 6 -27.86 18.08 -17.83
N THR A 7 -27.71 19.40 -17.92
CA THR A 7 -27.95 20.16 -19.15
C THR A 7 -26.96 19.78 -20.24
N ILE A 8 -25.69 19.58 -19.88
CA ILE A 8 -24.65 19.15 -20.83
C ILE A 8 -25.02 17.79 -21.44
N LEU A 9 -25.44 16.82 -20.62
CA LEU A 9 -25.86 15.49 -21.09
C LEU A 9 -27.06 15.55 -22.06
N VAL A 10 -27.99 16.49 -21.84
CA VAL A 10 -29.11 16.73 -22.77
C VAL A 10 -28.62 17.36 -24.07
N GLU A 11 -27.77 18.39 -24.00
CA GLU A 11 -27.23 19.09 -25.17
C GLU A 11 -26.43 18.17 -26.09
N VAL A 12 -25.70 17.20 -25.54
CA VAL A 12 -24.94 16.21 -26.32
C VAL A 12 -25.77 14.99 -26.75
N GLY A 13 -27.06 14.94 -26.39
CA GLY A 13 -27.98 13.89 -26.81
C GLY A 13 -27.84 12.56 -26.07
N ILE A 14 -27.12 12.51 -24.94
CA ILE A 14 -26.97 11.29 -24.14
C ILE A 14 -28.28 10.97 -23.41
N ILE A 15 -28.98 12.00 -22.90
CA ILE A 15 -30.29 11.84 -22.26
C ILE A 15 -31.30 12.86 -22.80
N SER A 16 -32.59 12.55 -22.66
CA SER A 16 -33.66 13.52 -22.95
C SER A 16 -33.91 14.48 -21.78
N SER A 17 -34.51 15.65 -22.05
CA SER A 17 -34.96 16.57 -20.99
C SER A 17 -35.92 15.89 -19.99
N LEU A 18 -36.80 15.02 -20.49
CA LEU A 18 -37.72 14.23 -19.64
C LEU A 18 -36.97 13.23 -18.75
N THR A 19 -35.90 12.63 -19.27
CA THR A 19 -35.04 11.73 -18.48
C THR A 19 -34.35 12.51 -17.36
N LEU A 20 -33.82 13.70 -17.66
CA LEU A 20 -33.19 14.58 -16.68
C LEU A 20 -34.16 15.00 -15.58
N GLU A 21 -35.39 15.39 -15.94
CA GLU A 21 -36.44 15.76 -14.99
C GLU A 21 -36.76 14.60 -14.04
N ARG A 22 -37.00 13.40 -14.58
CA ARG A 22 -37.23 12.18 -13.78
C ARG A 22 -36.05 11.84 -12.85
N ALA A 23 -34.83 12.04 -13.32
CA ALA A 23 -33.63 11.79 -12.51
C ALA A 23 -33.52 12.80 -11.35
N LEU A 24 -33.78 14.08 -11.60
CA LEU A 24 -33.80 15.13 -10.56
C LEU A 24 -34.89 14.87 -9.52
N GLU A 25 -36.08 14.41 -9.94
CA GLU A 25 -37.13 13.99 -9.01
C GLU A 25 -36.69 12.82 -8.12
N ARG A 26 -36.08 11.79 -8.72
CA ARG A 26 -35.54 10.64 -7.97
C ARG A 26 -34.38 11.00 -7.05
N GLN A 27 -33.59 12.01 -7.41
CA GLN A 27 -32.47 12.45 -6.59
C GLN A 27 -32.93 13.09 -5.28
N LYS A 28 -34.09 13.76 -5.27
CA LYS A 28 -34.61 14.47 -4.09
C LYS A 28 -34.69 13.54 -2.88
N GLY A 29 -34.10 13.97 -1.76
CA GLY A 29 -34.12 13.23 -0.50
C GLY A 29 -33.19 12.01 -0.41
N THR A 30 -32.43 11.69 -1.48
CA THR A 30 -31.51 10.53 -1.47
C THR A 30 -30.10 10.86 -0.98
N GLY A 31 -29.70 12.13 -1.04
CA GLY A 31 -28.30 12.55 -0.81
C GLY A 31 -27.32 12.10 -1.91
N LYS A 32 -27.78 11.35 -2.92
CA LYS A 32 -26.94 10.89 -4.04
C LYS A 32 -26.66 12.02 -5.04
N LYS A 33 -25.55 11.89 -5.76
CA LYS A 33 -25.22 12.79 -6.88
C LYS A 33 -26.05 12.43 -8.11
N LEU A 34 -26.34 13.45 -8.92
CA LEU A 34 -27.19 13.29 -10.12
C LEU A 34 -26.61 12.25 -11.10
N GLY A 35 -25.29 12.25 -11.30
CA GLY A 35 -24.61 11.25 -12.14
C GLY A 35 -24.88 9.82 -11.69
N THR A 36 -24.75 9.55 -10.38
CA THR A 36 -25.04 8.24 -9.78
C THR A 36 -26.49 7.82 -10.00
N VAL A 37 -27.45 8.75 -9.85
CA VAL A 37 -28.87 8.45 -10.09
C VAL A 37 -29.12 8.09 -11.56
N LEU A 38 -28.50 8.82 -12.49
CA LEU A 38 -28.62 8.53 -13.93
C LEU A 38 -27.99 7.18 -14.30
N GLU A 39 -26.86 6.82 -13.69
CA GLU A 39 -26.22 5.51 -13.87
C GLU A 39 -27.09 4.37 -13.34
N GLU A 40 -27.67 4.52 -12.13
CA GLU A 40 -28.60 3.54 -11.54
C GLU A 40 -29.88 3.37 -12.36
N MET A 41 -30.30 4.43 -13.06
CA MET A 41 -31.40 4.37 -14.03
C MET A 41 -31.02 3.67 -15.33
N GLY A 42 -29.74 3.35 -15.55
CA GLY A 42 -29.22 2.71 -16.76
C GLY A 42 -29.26 3.61 -17.99
N VAL A 43 -29.35 4.93 -17.81
CA VAL A 43 -29.48 5.89 -18.92
C VAL A 43 -28.18 6.59 -19.29
N VAL A 44 -27.13 6.44 -18.46
CA VAL A 44 -25.76 6.91 -18.73
C VAL A 44 -24.75 5.93 -18.16
N THR A 45 -23.52 6.05 -18.65
CA THR A 45 -22.33 5.35 -18.15
C THR A 45 -21.42 6.28 -17.34
N GLU A 46 -20.52 5.71 -16.52
CA GLU A 46 -19.50 6.51 -15.80
C GLU A 46 -18.63 7.36 -16.74
N GLU A 47 -18.34 6.86 -17.95
CA GLU A 47 -17.55 7.59 -18.95
C GLU A 47 -18.29 8.83 -19.45
N GLU A 48 -19.59 8.71 -19.73
CA GLU A 48 -20.44 9.81 -20.17
C GLU A 48 -20.62 10.87 -19.08
N VAL A 49 -20.78 10.44 -17.83
CA VAL A 49 -20.83 11.35 -16.67
C VAL A 49 -19.51 12.07 -16.49
N ALA A 50 -18.38 11.36 -16.55
CA ALA A 50 -17.06 11.95 -16.41
C ALA A 50 -16.76 12.93 -17.57
N ASP A 51 -17.08 12.58 -18.81
CA ASP A 51 -16.92 13.48 -19.96
C ASP A 51 -17.79 14.75 -19.81
N ALA A 52 -19.02 14.64 -19.30
CA ALA A 52 -19.86 15.81 -19.04
C ALA A 52 -19.31 16.70 -17.92
N LEU A 53 -18.79 16.12 -16.84
CA LEU A 53 -18.13 16.85 -15.74
C LEU A 53 -16.82 17.52 -16.20
N SER A 54 -16.02 16.84 -17.02
CA SER A 54 -14.81 17.40 -17.64
C SER A 54 -15.14 18.66 -18.43
N ARG A 55 -16.20 18.64 -19.25
CA ARG A 55 -16.68 19.81 -19.99
C ARG A 55 -17.23 20.89 -19.06
N GLN A 56 -18.02 20.52 -18.06
CA GLN A 56 -18.59 21.47 -17.10
C GLN A 56 -17.51 22.27 -16.39
N LEU A 57 -16.45 21.60 -15.95
CA LEU A 57 -15.42 22.16 -15.08
C LEU A 57 -14.14 22.54 -15.83
N SER A 58 -14.09 22.31 -17.15
CA SER A 58 -12.87 22.47 -17.96
C SER A 58 -11.67 21.70 -17.40
N MET A 59 -11.93 20.53 -16.82
CA MET A 59 -10.91 19.65 -16.24
C MET A 59 -10.37 18.69 -17.30
N GLN A 60 -9.06 18.44 -17.26
CA GLN A 60 -8.47 17.38 -18.06
C GLN A 60 -8.96 16.00 -17.58
N MET A 61 -9.16 15.11 -18.54
CA MET A 61 -9.46 13.70 -18.31
C MET A 61 -8.19 12.87 -18.48
N VAL A 62 -7.90 12.00 -17.53
CA VAL A 62 -6.93 10.92 -17.71
C VAL A 62 -7.68 9.64 -18.03
N LYS A 63 -7.24 8.96 -19.09
CA LYS A 63 -7.75 7.64 -19.48
C LYS A 63 -6.58 6.66 -19.43
N LYS A 64 -6.84 5.42 -19.00
CA LYS A 64 -5.83 4.36 -18.83
C LYS A 64 -4.78 4.72 -17.77
N ILE A 65 -5.16 4.66 -16.51
CA ILE A 65 -4.21 4.81 -15.40
C ILE A 65 -3.34 3.55 -15.32
N ARG A 66 -3.94 2.39 -15.51
CA ARG A 66 -3.25 1.09 -15.47
C ARG A 66 -2.23 0.91 -16.58
N GLY A 67 -1.27 0.00 -16.34
CA GLY A 67 -0.15 -0.29 -17.25
C GLY A 67 0.96 0.77 -17.27
N HIS A 68 0.89 1.78 -16.41
CA HIS A 68 1.94 2.78 -16.24
C HIS A 68 2.77 2.46 -14.99
N GLN A 69 4.05 2.82 -15.03
CA GLN A 69 4.88 2.80 -13.84
C GLN A 69 4.72 4.11 -13.07
N PHE A 70 4.50 3.99 -11.77
CA PHE A 70 4.30 5.11 -10.87
C PHE A 70 5.46 5.22 -9.87
N ALA A 71 5.85 6.46 -9.56
CA ALA A 71 6.87 6.70 -8.55
C ALA A 71 6.35 6.18 -7.19
N PRO A 72 7.14 5.40 -6.45
CA PRO A 72 6.66 4.77 -5.22
C PRO A 72 6.26 5.74 -4.11
N GLU A 73 6.90 6.91 -4.09
CA GLU A 73 6.63 8.00 -3.15
C GLU A 73 5.15 8.41 -3.19
N LEU A 74 4.49 8.25 -4.34
CA LEU A 74 3.08 8.57 -4.55
C LEU A 74 2.16 7.81 -3.60
N PHE A 75 2.47 6.54 -3.32
CA PHE A 75 1.65 5.66 -2.49
C PHE A 75 1.84 5.94 -1.00
N THR A 76 2.94 6.61 -0.62
CA THR A 76 3.12 7.19 0.72
C THR A 76 2.36 8.50 0.86
N LEU A 77 2.35 9.33 -0.19
CA LEU A 77 1.65 10.63 -0.20
C LEU A 77 0.12 10.47 -0.17
N VAL A 78 -0.39 9.42 -0.83
CA VAL A 78 -1.81 9.06 -0.81
C VAL A 78 -1.94 7.62 -0.30
N PRO A 79 -2.16 7.44 1.01
CA PRO A 79 -2.36 6.13 1.61
C PRO A 79 -3.58 5.37 1.03
N PRO A 80 -3.57 4.02 1.08
CA PRO A 80 -4.64 3.19 0.50
C PRO A 80 -6.03 3.51 1.06
N GLU A 81 -6.14 3.87 2.34
CA GLU A 81 -7.41 4.22 2.98
C GLU A 81 -8.03 5.44 2.30
N ILE A 82 -7.22 6.49 2.08
CA ILE A 82 -7.65 7.71 1.40
C ILE A 82 -8.03 7.41 -0.05
N ALA A 83 -7.22 6.61 -0.75
CA ALA A 83 -7.45 6.23 -2.14
C ALA A 83 -8.78 5.48 -2.31
N VAL A 84 -9.05 4.50 -1.46
CA VAL A 84 -10.27 3.67 -1.50
C VAL A 84 -11.50 4.48 -1.09
N GLU A 85 -11.47 5.14 0.07
CA GLU A 85 -12.63 5.87 0.60
C GLU A 85 -13.10 6.99 -0.32
N ASN A 86 -12.17 7.68 -0.97
CA ASN A 86 -12.47 8.84 -1.79
C ASN A 86 -12.45 8.54 -3.29
N THR A 87 -12.12 7.31 -3.69
CA THR A 87 -11.91 6.91 -5.09
C THR A 87 -10.98 7.91 -5.80
N VAL A 88 -9.75 8.01 -5.28
CA VAL A 88 -8.69 8.87 -5.83
C VAL A 88 -7.41 8.07 -6.08
N PHE A 89 -6.57 8.52 -7.00
CA PHE A 89 -5.30 7.85 -7.32
C PHE A 89 -4.18 8.84 -7.65
N PRO A 90 -3.00 8.75 -7.02
CA PRO A 90 -1.89 9.66 -7.30
C PRO A 90 -1.23 9.31 -8.64
N LEU A 91 -1.04 10.30 -9.52
CA LEU A 91 -0.51 10.08 -10.87
C LEU A 91 0.98 10.41 -10.98
N ARG A 92 1.42 11.52 -10.38
CA ARG A 92 2.83 11.96 -10.40
C ARG A 92 3.04 13.13 -9.45
N VAL A 93 4.29 13.32 -9.04
CA VAL A 93 4.79 14.57 -8.46
C VAL A 93 5.79 15.18 -9.42
N LYS A 94 5.64 16.47 -9.71
CA LYS A 94 6.61 17.24 -10.50
C LYS A 94 6.59 18.70 -10.06
N ASP A 95 7.76 19.29 -9.84
CA ASP A 95 7.91 20.71 -9.48
C ASP A 95 7.06 21.13 -8.27
N GLY A 96 6.98 20.27 -7.24
CA GLY A 96 6.18 20.51 -6.03
C GLY A 96 4.66 20.35 -6.22
N VAL A 97 4.22 19.78 -7.35
CA VAL A 97 2.82 19.57 -7.70
C VAL A 97 2.49 18.08 -7.76
N LEU A 98 1.54 17.63 -6.94
CA LEU A 98 0.92 16.31 -6.99
C LEU A 98 -0.29 16.33 -7.92
N ALA A 99 -0.24 15.57 -9.02
CA ALA A 99 -1.42 15.30 -9.84
C ALA A 99 -2.22 14.13 -9.25
N LEU A 100 -3.49 14.36 -8.94
CA LEU A 100 -4.39 13.39 -8.32
C LEU A 100 -5.57 13.10 -9.26
N ALA A 101 -5.70 11.85 -9.70
CA ALA A 101 -6.91 11.40 -10.39
C ALA A 101 -8.07 11.34 -9.39
N VAL A 102 -9.22 11.91 -9.74
CA VAL A 102 -10.43 11.91 -8.91
C VAL A 102 -11.63 11.47 -9.75
N SER A 103 -12.53 10.67 -9.16
CA SER A 103 -13.84 10.41 -9.78
C SER A 103 -14.87 11.47 -9.42
N ASP A 104 -14.68 12.11 -8.27
CA ASP A 104 -15.51 13.21 -7.80
C ASP A 104 -14.72 14.52 -7.83
N PRO A 105 -15.01 15.46 -8.74
CA PRO A 105 -14.30 16.73 -8.78
C PRO A 105 -14.63 17.66 -7.59
N TYR A 106 -15.64 17.32 -6.78
CA TYR A 106 -16.05 18.11 -5.61
C TYR A 106 -15.42 17.64 -4.30
N CYS A 107 -14.47 16.70 -4.33
CA CYS A 107 -13.74 16.22 -3.15
C CYS A 107 -12.67 17.23 -2.64
N ILE A 108 -13.06 18.50 -2.48
CA ILE A 108 -12.17 19.61 -2.13
C ILE A 108 -11.44 19.34 -0.80
N ASP A 109 -12.14 18.76 0.17
CA ASP A 109 -11.56 18.43 1.49
C ASP A 109 -10.38 17.46 1.38
N VAL A 110 -10.44 16.48 0.46
CA VAL A 110 -9.36 15.51 0.23
C VAL A 110 -8.15 16.22 -0.35
N VAL A 111 -8.36 17.06 -1.35
CA VAL A 111 -7.31 17.85 -2.02
C VAL A 111 -6.61 18.76 -1.01
N ASP A 112 -7.37 19.51 -0.21
CA ASP A 112 -6.84 20.44 0.77
C ASP A 112 -6.09 19.74 1.91
N ASN A 113 -6.63 18.63 2.42
CA ASN A 113 -5.99 17.85 3.47
C ASN A 113 -4.67 17.22 2.98
N LEU A 114 -4.65 16.67 1.76
CA LEU A 114 -3.42 16.15 1.15
C LEU A 114 -2.41 17.28 0.93
N SER A 115 -2.84 18.44 0.45
CA SER A 115 -1.94 19.58 0.25
C SER A 115 -1.29 20.05 1.56
N ARG A 116 -2.09 20.19 2.64
CA ARG A 116 -1.59 20.58 3.97
C ARG A 116 -0.63 19.54 4.56
N LYS A 117 -0.95 18.24 4.46
CA LYS A 117 -0.12 17.17 5.03
C LYS A 117 1.19 16.97 4.27
N THR A 118 1.16 17.05 2.94
CA THR A 118 2.32 16.76 2.09
C THR A 118 3.19 17.98 1.82
N GLY A 119 2.66 19.20 2.02
CA GLY A 119 3.30 20.43 1.59
C GLY A 119 3.31 20.64 0.07
N LEU A 120 2.70 19.74 -0.69
CA LEU A 120 2.62 19.83 -2.15
C LEU A 120 1.38 20.59 -2.58
N LYS A 121 1.46 21.27 -3.71
CA LYS A 121 0.26 21.74 -4.41
C LYS A 121 -0.44 20.52 -5.03
N VAL A 122 -1.69 20.28 -4.68
CA VAL A 122 -2.46 19.18 -5.27
C VAL A 122 -3.32 19.71 -6.40
N ILE A 123 -3.25 19.08 -7.58
CA ILE A 123 -4.12 19.36 -8.72
C ILE A 123 -4.97 18.13 -9.03
N ALA A 124 -6.29 18.32 -9.08
CA ALA A 124 -7.22 17.26 -9.43
C ALA A 124 -7.32 17.11 -10.96
N VAL A 125 -7.28 15.88 -11.44
CA VAL A 125 -7.52 15.48 -12.84
C VAL A 125 -8.67 14.48 -12.82
N LEU A 126 -9.60 14.56 -13.77
CA LEU A 126 -10.80 13.73 -13.74
C LEU A 126 -10.52 12.35 -14.35
N SER A 127 -11.12 11.30 -13.80
CA SER A 127 -11.16 9.94 -14.35
C SER A 127 -12.46 9.26 -13.94
N THR A 128 -12.81 8.15 -14.57
CA THR A 128 -13.93 7.32 -14.11
C THR A 128 -13.59 6.62 -12.80
N GLY A 129 -14.61 6.39 -11.97
CA GLY A 129 -14.46 5.63 -10.73
C GLY A 129 -14.01 4.20 -11.00
N LYS A 130 -14.49 3.58 -12.08
CA LYS A 130 -14.11 2.25 -12.53
C LYS A 130 -12.61 2.16 -12.82
N GLU A 131 -12.04 3.11 -13.55
CA GLU A 131 -10.61 3.11 -13.87
C GLU A 131 -9.77 3.36 -12.61
N ILE A 132 -10.18 4.29 -11.74
CA ILE A 132 -9.50 4.55 -10.47
C ILE A 132 -9.55 3.32 -9.56
N ARG A 133 -10.72 2.69 -9.37
CA ARG A 133 -10.85 1.48 -8.55
C ARG A 133 -10.01 0.33 -9.09
N ALA A 134 -9.96 0.15 -10.42
CA ALA A 134 -9.12 -0.85 -11.05
C ALA A 134 -7.63 -0.57 -10.81
N ALA A 135 -7.20 0.69 -10.90
CA ALA A 135 -5.84 1.07 -10.56
C ALA A 135 -5.56 0.86 -9.06
N ILE A 136 -6.48 1.22 -8.16
CA ILE A 136 -6.30 0.98 -6.73
C ILE A 136 -6.11 -0.51 -6.46
N GLN A 137 -6.95 -1.34 -7.08
CA GLN A 137 -6.83 -2.79 -6.97
C GLN A 137 -5.47 -3.28 -7.47
N GLU A 138 -4.99 -2.80 -8.61
CA GLU A 138 -3.70 -3.18 -9.20
C GLU A 138 -2.51 -2.72 -8.35
N TYR A 139 -2.44 -1.43 -8.00
CA TYR A 139 -1.25 -0.84 -7.39
C TYR A 139 -1.23 -0.87 -5.86
N TYR A 140 -2.38 -0.78 -5.17
CA TYR A 140 -2.41 -0.84 -3.70
C TYR A 140 -2.66 -2.26 -3.17
N LEU A 141 -3.52 -3.05 -3.83
CA LEU A 141 -4.01 -4.32 -3.28
C LEU A 141 -3.34 -5.56 -3.86
N HIS A 142 -2.94 -5.51 -5.14
CA HIS A 142 -2.27 -6.63 -5.83
C HIS A 142 -0.78 -6.39 -6.05
N GLY A 143 -0.23 -5.31 -5.47
CA GLY A 143 1.19 -5.02 -5.51
C GLY A 143 1.72 -4.89 -6.93
N ALA A 144 1.17 -3.97 -7.74
CA ALA A 144 1.92 -3.55 -8.91
C ALA A 144 3.22 -2.90 -8.41
N GLU A 145 4.31 -3.59 -8.77
CA GLU A 145 5.71 -3.26 -8.54
C GLU A 145 5.92 -1.78 -8.25
N THR A 146 5.94 -1.47 -6.96
CA THR A 146 6.30 -0.16 -6.45
C THR A 146 7.75 -0.25 -6.01
N PRO A 147 8.73 0.29 -6.77
CA PRO A 147 10.13 0.26 -6.37
C PRO A 147 10.48 1.30 -5.27
N ALA A 148 9.70 1.39 -4.18
CA ALA A 148 10.22 1.87 -2.90
C ALA A 148 10.01 0.77 -1.87
N SER A 149 11.11 0.10 -1.61
CA SER A 149 11.29 -1.05 -0.74
C SER A 149 10.28 -2.17 -0.99
N GLN A 150 10.65 -3.14 -1.82
CA GLN A 150 10.35 -4.51 -1.42
C GLN A 150 10.83 -4.65 0.03
N LEU A 151 9.89 -4.87 0.94
CA LEU A 151 10.20 -5.03 2.35
C LEU A 151 11.10 -6.25 2.46
N ARG A 152 12.36 -6.00 2.81
CA ARG A 152 13.42 -6.98 2.71
C ARG A 152 13.53 -7.74 4.02
N ILE A 153 13.37 -9.05 3.95
CA ILE A 153 13.50 -9.95 5.09
C ILE A 153 14.81 -10.71 4.95
N LEU A 154 15.65 -10.68 5.99
CA LEU A 154 16.83 -11.52 6.04
C LEU A 154 16.53 -12.77 6.86
N VAL A 155 16.71 -13.94 6.25
CA VAL A 155 16.58 -15.25 6.90
C VAL A 155 17.98 -15.81 7.15
N VAL A 156 18.35 -15.97 8.42
CA VAL A 156 19.62 -16.55 8.86
C VAL A 156 19.35 -17.94 9.41
N GLU A 157 19.67 -18.97 8.62
CA GLU A 157 19.31 -20.36 8.88
C GLU A 157 20.32 -21.28 8.19
N ASP A 158 20.95 -22.19 8.95
CA ASP A 158 21.97 -23.11 8.44
C ASP A 158 21.37 -24.29 7.66
N SER A 159 20.13 -24.69 7.99
CA SER A 159 19.36 -25.66 7.21
C SER A 159 18.79 -25.02 5.94
N SER A 160 19.42 -25.29 4.80
CA SER A 160 18.94 -24.82 3.49
C SER A 160 17.50 -25.23 3.18
N VAL A 161 17.05 -26.39 3.68
CA VAL A 161 15.67 -26.86 3.54
C VAL A 161 14.70 -25.92 4.27
N VAL A 162 14.98 -25.61 5.55
CA VAL A 162 14.13 -24.69 6.33
C VAL A 162 14.18 -23.28 5.74
N ALA A 163 15.37 -22.80 5.39
CA ALA A 163 15.58 -21.49 4.79
C ALA A 163 14.77 -21.32 3.50
N ASN A 164 14.73 -22.35 2.63
CA ASN A 164 13.98 -22.32 1.37
C ASN A 164 12.46 -22.39 1.59
N VAL A 165 11.99 -23.15 2.57
CA VAL A 165 10.56 -23.16 2.93
C VAL A 165 10.12 -21.79 3.43
N VAL A 166 10.89 -21.19 4.34
CA VAL A 166 10.60 -19.84 4.86
C VAL A 166 10.64 -18.82 3.74
N LYS A 167 11.67 -18.85 2.88
CA LYS A 167 11.78 -17.98 1.70
C LYS A 167 10.56 -18.08 0.80
N ALA A 168 10.16 -19.29 0.40
CA ALA A 168 9.01 -19.50 -0.48
C ALA A 168 7.70 -18.98 0.12
N VAL A 169 7.52 -19.09 1.45
CA VAL A 169 6.37 -18.51 2.15
C VAL A 169 6.38 -16.98 2.07
N LEU A 170 7.54 -16.36 2.30
CA LEU A 170 7.66 -14.90 2.33
C LEU A 170 7.61 -14.26 0.94
N GLU A 171 8.23 -14.87 -0.07
CA GLU A 171 8.18 -14.37 -1.45
C GLU A 171 6.75 -14.42 -2.01
N ARG A 172 5.95 -15.44 -1.63
CA ARG A 172 4.52 -15.50 -1.97
C ARG A 172 3.70 -14.34 -1.38
N GLU A 173 4.16 -13.76 -0.29
CA GLU A 173 3.55 -12.59 0.36
C GLU A 173 4.12 -11.27 -0.18
N GLY A 174 5.00 -11.31 -1.18
CA GLY A 174 5.57 -10.12 -1.84
C GLY A 174 6.83 -9.54 -1.18
N PHE A 175 7.44 -10.25 -0.21
CA PHE A 175 8.69 -9.82 0.41
C PHE A 175 9.92 -10.15 -0.45
N GLU A 176 10.93 -9.28 -0.46
CA GLU A 176 12.28 -9.64 -0.94
C GLU A 176 12.99 -10.42 0.18
N VAL A 177 13.52 -11.61 -0.13
CA VAL A 177 14.15 -12.46 0.88
C VAL A 177 15.64 -12.62 0.61
N LEU A 178 16.46 -12.16 1.55
CA LEU A 178 17.87 -12.51 1.63
C LEU A 178 18.06 -13.74 2.51
N GLN A 179 19.05 -14.57 2.18
CA GLN A 179 19.39 -15.75 2.98
C GLN A 179 20.85 -15.67 3.42
N ALA A 180 21.11 -16.10 4.66
CA ALA A 180 22.42 -16.33 5.23
C ALA A 180 22.45 -17.70 5.89
N SER A 181 23.58 -18.39 5.79
CA SER A 181 23.78 -19.73 6.33
C SER A 181 24.30 -19.75 7.77
N ASP A 182 24.71 -18.60 8.31
CA ASP A 182 25.17 -18.45 9.69
C ASP A 182 25.14 -17.00 10.17
N GLY A 183 25.39 -16.78 11.46
CA GLY A 183 25.35 -15.44 12.06
C GLY A 183 26.38 -14.44 11.49
N LEU A 184 27.56 -14.85 11.05
CA LEU A 184 28.54 -13.92 10.48
C LEU A 184 28.09 -13.40 9.11
N GLU A 185 27.62 -14.29 8.25
CA GLU A 185 27.03 -13.92 6.97
C GLU A 185 25.78 -13.05 7.18
N GLY A 186 24.94 -13.43 8.15
CA GLY A 186 23.75 -12.69 8.54
C GLY A 186 24.07 -11.26 8.98
N LEU A 187 25.10 -11.07 9.82
CA LEU A 187 25.54 -9.75 10.26
C LEU A 187 26.02 -8.89 9.09
N LYS A 188 26.83 -9.47 8.19
CA LYS A 188 27.34 -8.77 7.00
C LYS A 188 26.20 -8.31 6.09
N LEU A 189 25.22 -9.17 5.84
CA LEU A 189 24.04 -8.83 5.04
C LEU A 189 23.14 -7.81 5.74
N ALA A 190 22.98 -7.90 7.07
CA ALA A 190 22.19 -6.93 7.81
C ALA A 190 22.77 -5.51 7.70
N ILE A 191 24.10 -5.37 7.79
CA ILE A 191 24.79 -4.08 7.67
C ILE A 191 24.70 -3.52 6.24
N SER A 192 24.97 -4.36 5.23
CA SER A 192 25.03 -3.91 3.83
C SER A 192 23.67 -3.69 3.19
N SER A 193 22.69 -4.55 3.52
CA SER A 193 21.38 -4.58 2.86
C SER A 193 20.24 -3.99 3.69
N LYS A 194 20.47 -3.68 4.98
CA LYS A 194 19.52 -3.02 5.89
C LYS A 194 18.09 -3.59 5.79
N PRO A 195 17.91 -4.90 6.08
CA PRO A 195 16.60 -5.54 6.00
C PRO A 195 15.63 -4.91 7.01
N THR A 196 14.34 -4.97 6.70
CA THR A 196 13.27 -4.47 7.57
C THR A 196 13.07 -5.39 8.78
N VAL A 197 13.24 -6.70 8.61
CA VAL A 197 13.14 -7.71 9.68
C VAL A 197 14.20 -8.79 9.46
N ILE A 198 14.72 -9.34 10.56
CA ILE A 198 15.60 -10.50 10.54
C ILE A 198 14.90 -11.69 11.19
N LEU A 199 14.80 -12.81 10.49
CA LEU A 199 14.51 -14.12 11.07
C LEU A 199 15.83 -14.85 11.27
N CYS A 200 16.08 -15.38 12.45
CA CYS A 200 17.35 -16.04 12.76
C CYS A 200 17.12 -17.32 13.54
N ASP A 201 17.79 -18.41 13.15
CA ASP A 201 17.81 -19.63 13.95
C ASP A 201 18.56 -19.43 15.27
N SER A 202 18.15 -20.17 16.30
CA SER A 202 18.74 -20.08 17.62
C SER A 202 20.09 -20.77 17.69
N VAL A 203 20.29 -21.85 16.94
CA VAL A 203 21.52 -22.64 16.92
C VAL A 203 22.05 -22.69 15.50
N MET A 204 23.26 -22.17 15.29
CA MET A 204 23.94 -22.15 13.99
C MET A 204 25.45 -22.33 14.18
N PRO A 205 26.18 -22.81 13.16
CA PRO A 205 27.63 -22.86 13.20
C PRO A 205 28.24 -21.45 13.24
N ARG A 206 29.48 -21.34 13.75
CA ARG A 206 30.28 -20.09 13.86
C ARG A 206 29.71 -19.03 14.80
N MET A 207 28.49 -18.56 14.57
CA MET A 207 27.79 -17.55 15.36
C MET A 207 26.32 -17.93 15.49
N ASP A 208 25.87 -18.17 16.72
CA ASP A 208 24.48 -18.48 17.04
C ASP A 208 23.57 -17.23 17.00
N GLY A 209 22.25 -17.44 17.07
CA GLY A 209 21.28 -16.34 16.97
C GLY A 209 21.38 -15.31 18.09
N PHE A 210 21.74 -15.73 19.31
CA PHE A 210 21.91 -14.81 20.44
C PHE A 210 23.17 -13.94 20.27
N ALA A 211 24.26 -14.52 19.78
CA ALA A 211 25.48 -13.81 19.44
C ALA A 211 25.25 -12.84 18.28
N LEU A 212 24.51 -13.25 17.25
CA LEU A 212 24.09 -12.35 16.17
C LEU A 212 23.27 -11.18 16.71
N LYS A 213 22.27 -11.43 17.58
CA LYS A 213 21.44 -10.36 18.15
C LYS A 213 22.26 -9.34 18.92
N ARG A 214 23.24 -9.79 19.72
CA ARG A 214 24.17 -8.89 20.43
C ARG A 214 25.02 -8.08 19.47
N ALA A 215 25.55 -8.70 18.42
CA ALA A 215 26.36 -8.01 17.42
C ALA A 215 25.55 -6.95 16.65
N LEU A 216 24.31 -7.26 16.27
CA LEU A 216 23.39 -6.32 15.62
C LEU A 216 23.05 -5.13 16.53
N ALA A 217 22.86 -5.38 17.84
CA ALA A 217 22.58 -4.34 18.82
C ALA A 217 23.77 -3.40 19.08
N ALA A 218 24.99 -3.85 18.82
CA ALA A 218 26.21 -3.05 18.99
C ALA A 218 26.46 -2.05 17.86
N GLN A 219 25.73 -2.14 16.74
CA GLN A 219 25.89 -1.25 15.58
C GLN A 219 24.69 -0.32 15.45
N THR A 220 24.92 0.99 15.28
CA THR A 220 23.85 1.99 15.22
C THR A 220 22.89 1.75 14.05
N GLU A 221 23.40 1.27 12.92
CA GLU A 221 22.65 1.02 11.70
C GLU A 221 21.72 -0.20 11.78
N THR A 222 22.05 -1.19 12.62
CA THR A 222 21.28 -2.44 12.73
C THR A 222 20.56 -2.61 14.06
N ALA A 223 20.87 -1.78 15.07
CA ALA A 223 20.33 -1.92 16.43
C ALA A 223 18.80 -1.83 16.50
N LYS A 224 18.18 -1.10 15.57
CA LYS A 224 16.73 -0.92 15.48
C LYS A 224 16.01 -1.99 14.67
N ILE A 225 16.73 -2.86 13.97
CA ILE A 225 16.10 -3.88 13.13
C ILE A 225 15.48 -4.95 14.06
N PRO A 226 14.16 -5.20 13.98
CA PRO A 226 13.52 -6.25 14.76
C PRO A 226 14.06 -7.62 14.34
N VAL A 227 14.46 -8.41 15.33
CA VAL A 227 14.96 -9.78 15.13
C VAL A 227 13.97 -10.75 15.76
N ILE A 228 13.47 -11.69 14.98
CA ILE A 228 12.58 -12.77 15.42
C ILE A 228 13.38 -14.08 15.48
N LEU A 229 13.37 -14.74 16.62
CA LEU A 229 14.10 -16.00 16.84
C LEU A 229 13.29 -17.18 16.30
N LEU A 230 13.89 -18.01 15.45
CA LEU A 230 13.41 -19.35 15.11
C LEU A 230 14.08 -20.35 16.05
N THR A 231 13.33 -21.26 16.67
CA THR A 231 13.92 -22.22 17.60
C THR A 231 13.21 -23.56 17.60
N SER A 232 13.98 -24.65 17.65
CA SER A 232 13.46 -26.00 17.92
C SER A 232 13.14 -26.22 19.40
N LYS A 233 13.59 -25.33 20.29
CA LYS A 233 13.34 -25.38 21.74
C LYS A 233 12.31 -24.33 22.11
N ALA A 234 11.06 -24.77 22.29
CA ALA A 234 9.92 -23.90 22.58
C ALA A 234 9.44 -24.03 24.05
N SER A 235 10.36 -24.13 25.00
CA SER A 235 10.01 -24.09 26.43
C SER A 235 9.73 -22.65 26.87
N PRO A 236 8.89 -22.43 27.91
CA PRO A 236 8.67 -21.11 28.48
C PRO A 236 9.96 -20.40 28.91
N GLU A 237 10.95 -21.18 29.39
CA GLU A 237 12.26 -20.67 29.79
C GLU A 237 13.06 -20.10 28.61
N GLU A 238 13.04 -20.78 27.45
CA GLU A 238 13.72 -20.31 26.23
C GLU A 238 13.01 -19.09 25.62
N GLU A 239 11.68 -19.05 25.67
CA GLU A 239 10.90 -17.86 25.30
C GLU A 239 11.29 -16.66 26.17
N GLN A 240 11.29 -16.82 27.49
CA GLN A 240 11.68 -15.76 28.42
C GLN A 240 13.12 -15.29 28.17
N LYS A 241 14.04 -16.22 27.90
CA LYS A 241 15.44 -15.92 27.57
C LYS A 241 15.57 -15.14 26.25
N ALA A 242 14.82 -15.51 25.21
CA ALA A 242 14.82 -14.81 23.94
C ALA A 242 14.33 -13.36 24.12
N LEU A 243 13.18 -13.16 24.74
CA LEU A 243 12.60 -11.83 24.92
C LEU A 243 13.47 -10.94 25.81
N SER A 244 14.01 -11.47 26.92
CA SER A 244 14.94 -10.73 27.79
C SER A 244 16.27 -10.38 27.12
N SER A 245 16.66 -11.12 26.07
CA SER A 245 17.83 -10.81 25.24
C SER A 245 17.56 -9.78 24.14
N GLY A 246 16.35 -9.20 24.11
CA GLY A 246 15.97 -8.12 23.21
C GLY A 246 15.52 -8.59 21.82
N PHE A 247 15.19 -9.88 21.64
CA PHE A 247 14.47 -10.31 20.45
C PHE A 247 13.06 -9.70 20.42
N PHE A 248 12.60 -9.36 19.22
CA PHE A 248 11.26 -8.79 19.03
C PHE A 248 10.17 -9.84 19.29
N ASP A 249 10.40 -11.07 18.82
CA ASP A 249 9.48 -12.19 18.99
C ASP A 249 10.21 -13.52 18.79
N PHE A 250 9.51 -14.63 18.97
CA PHE A 250 10.02 -15.99 18.74
C PHE A 250 8.99 -16.90 18.06
N ILE A 251 9.47 -17.86 17.28
CA ILE A 251 8.67 -18.83 16.55
C ILE A 251 9.28 -20.22 16.75
N ALA A 252 8.47 -21.12 17.30
CA ALA A 252 8.81 -22.52 17.42
C ALA A 252 8.84 -23.21 16.05
N LYS A 253 9.86 -24.04 15.81
CA LYS A 253 9.90 -25.00 14.69
C LYS A 253 9.05 -26.24 15.07
N PRO A 254 8.34 -26.88 14.11
CA PRO A 254 8.30 -26.60 12.68
C PRO A 254 7.55 -25.31 12.36
N VAL A 255 8.07 -24.56 11.39
CA VAL A 255 7.53 -23.25 11.03
C VAL A 255 6.16 -23.37 10.36
N ASN A 256 5.18 -22.60 10.84
CA ASN A 256 3.87 -22.46 10.22
C ASN A 256 3.82 -21.14 9.42
N ALA A 257 3.39 -21.22 8.15
CA ALA A 257 3.37 -20.07 7.24
C ALA A 257 2.56 -18.89 7.80
N VAL A 258 1.35 -19.14 8.31
CA VAL A 258 0.48 -18.10 8.90
C VAL A 258 1.15 -17.44 10.10
N ARG A 259 1.84 -18.22 10.94
CA ARG A 259 2.54 -17.69 12.11
C ARG A 259 3.76 -16.84 11.72
N ILE A 260 4.55 -17.25 10.73
CA ILE A 260 5.67 -16.43 10.24
C ILE A 260 5.17 -15.08 9.73
N VAL A 261 4.19 -15.10 8.82
CA VAL A 261 3.72 -13.90 8.13
C VAL A 261 3.11 -12.90 9.11
N SER A 262 2.26 -13.37 10.02
CA SER A 262 1.63 -12.50 11.04
C SER A 262 2.66 -11.85 11.97
N ARG A 263 3.71 -12.57 12.37
CA ARG A 263 4.76 -12.05 13.26
C ARG A 263 5.64 -11.03 12.56
N ILE A 264 5.98 -11.25 11.29
CA ILE A 264 6.73 -10.29 10.47
C ILE A 264 5.93 -9.02 10.23
N ARG A 265 4.65 -9.13 9.83
CA ARG A 265 3.80 -7.94 9.60
C ARG A 265 3.70 -7.09 10.86
N ARG A 266 3.51 -7.73 12.03
CA ARG A 266 3.53 -7.04 13.33
C ARG A 266 4.87 -6.36 13.62
N ALA A 267 6.00 -7.00 13.30
CA ALA A 267 7.33 -6.40 13.46
C ALA A 267 7.52 -5.15 12.59
N ILE A 268 7.04 -5.20 11.35
CA ILE A 268 7.10 -4.08 10.40
C ILE A 268 6.21 -2.93 10.87
N GLU A 269 4.98 -3.22 11.30
CA GLU A 269 4.02 -2.22 11.79
C GLU A 269 4.56 -1.44 12.99
N ILE A 270 5.14 -2.14 13.98
CA ILE A 270 5.66 -1.51 15.20
C ILE A 270 6.99 -0.78 14.97
N SER A 271 7.79 -1.25 14.01
CA SER A 271 9.10 -0.63 13.70
C SER A 271 8.99 0.52 12.69
N SER A 272 7.84 0.64 12.02
CA SER A 272 7.52 1.81 11.21
C SER A 272 7.21 2.96 12.15
N PRO A 273 7.88 4.13 12.04
CA PRO A 273 7.55 5.27 12.87
C PRO A 273 6.07 5.59 12.65
N SER A 274 5.30 5.62 13.74
CA SER A 274 3.98 6.24 13.75
C SER A 274 4.18 7.69 13.31
N LEU A 275 3.79 7.99 12.07
CA LEU A 275 3.72 9.34 11.53
C LEU A 275 2.47 10.04 12.07
#